data_AF-A0A1N6TMY5-F1
#
_entry.id   AF-A0A1N6TMY5-F1
#
_cell.length_a   1.000
_cell.length_b   1.000
_cell.length_c   1.000
_cell.angle_alpha   90.00
_cell.angle_beta   90.00
_cell.angle_gamma   90.00
#
_symmetry.space_group_name_H-M   'P 1'
#
loop_
_entity.id
_entity.type
_entity.pdbx_description
1 polymer ?
#
loop_
_entity_poly.entity_id
_entity_poly.type
_entity_poly.pdbx_seq_one_letter_code
_entity_poly.pdbx_strand_id
1 'polypeptide(L)' 'MVVGGVANVYLLGARQTPADVEKVRSVLAGVPHVTHVYDSAELATLHGGDGLGDLVAEPETGWSFQVGDPATPADTTA' A
#
# COMPACT_ATOMS: atom_id res chain seq x y z
N MET A 1 -4.02 -16.46 14.60
CA MET A 1 -3.26 -15.20 14.47
C MET A 1 -3.29 -14.82 13.01
N VAL A 2 -4.04 -13.77 12.65
CA VAL A 2 -3.96 -13.23 11.28
C VAL A 2 -2.73 -12.34 11.26
N VAL A 3 -1.68 -12.78 10.57
CA VAL A 3 -0.60 -11.88 10.16
C VAL A 3 -1.21 -11.02 9.06
N GLY A 4 -1.44 -9.74 9.33
CA GLY A 4 -2.01 -8.83 8.34
C GLY A 4 -1.14 -8.82 7.09
N GLY A 5 -1.73 -9.11 5.92
CA GLY A 5 -1.02 -9.00 4.65
C GLY A 5 -0.71 -7.55 4.35
N VAL A 6 0.53 -7.25 3.97
CA VAL A 6 0.94 -5.94 3.45
C VAL A 6 0.50 -5.78 2.00
N ALA A 7 0.28 -4.54 1.56
CA ALA A 7 0.09 -4.25 0.14
C ALA A 7 1.44 -3.82 -0.46
N ASN A 8 1.96 -4.61 -1.40
CA ASN A 8 3.13 -4.25 -2.21
C ASN A 8 2.65 -3.69 -3.55
N VAL A 9 3.01 -2.45 -3.85
CA VAL A 9 2.43 -1.66 -4.95
C VAL A 9 3.50 -1.30 -5.98
N TYR A 10 3.19 -1.59 -7.24
CA TYR A 10 4.02 -1.24 -8.39
C TYR A 10 3.26 -0.25 -9.29
N LEU A 11 3.89 0.86 -9.61
CA LEU A 11 3.48 1.78 -10.66
C LEU A 11 4.19 1.37 -11.94
N LEU A 12 3.43 1.13 -13.00
CA LEU A 12 3.96 0.56 -14.23
C LEU A 12 3.97 1.58 -15.37
N GLY A 13 4.99 1.49 -16.23
CA GLY A 13 5.09 2.24 -17.47
C GLY A 13 5.12 3.77 -17.25
N ALA A 14 4.34 4.50 -18.04
CA ALA A 14 4.33 5.97 -18.03
C ALA A 14 3.84 6.59 -16.70
N ARG A 15 3.30 5.79 -15.79
CA ARG A 15 2.85 6.23 -14.45
C ARG A 15 3.93 6.08 -13.38
N GLN A 16 5.10 5.52 -13.69
CA GLN A 16 6.19 5.38 -12.73
C GLN A 16 6.98 6.69 -12.61
N THR A 17 6.30 7.80 -12.32
CA THR A 17 6.92 9.11 -12.09
C THR A 17 6.97 9.39 -10.58
N PRO A 18 7.95 10.17 -10.09
CA PRO A 18 8.01 10.54 -8.67
C PRO A 18 6.72 11.22 -8.16
N ALA A 19 6.07 12.02 -9.02
CA ALA A 19 4.83 12.70 -8.68
C ALA A 19 3.64 11.71 -8.56
N ASP A 20 3.58 10.69 -9.42
CA ASP A 20 2.55 9.66 -9.33
C ASP A 20 2.77 8.75 -8.13
N VAL A 21 4.02 8.40 -7.79
CA VAL A 21 4.36 7.63 -6.59
C VAL A 21 3.90 8.37 -5.33
N GLU A 22 4.24 9.66 -5.21
CA GLU A 22 3.82 10.47 -4.06
C GLU A 22 2.29 10.61 -3.97
N LYS A 23 1.62 10.73 -5.13
CA LYS A 23 0.16 10.74 -5.17
C LYS A 23 -0.44 9.43 -4.65
N VAL A 24 0.09 8.27 -5.08
CA VAL A 24 -0.37 6.97 -4.59
C VAL A 24 -0.07 6.80 -3.11
N ARG A 25 1.11 7.24 -2.64
CA ARG A 25 1.47 7.25 -1.21
C ARG A 25 0.45 8.01 -0.38
N SER A 26 0.10 9.23 -0.81
CA SER A 26 -0.90 10.06 -0.14
C SER A 26 -2.27 9.39 -0.07
N VAL A 27 -2.70 8.72 -1.15
CA VAL A 27 -3.97 7.98 -1.17
C VAL A 27 -3.93 6.80 -0.19
N LEU A 28 -2.86 5.99 -0.21
CA LEU A 28 -2.72 4.83 0.68
C LEU A 28 -2.67 5.24 2.15
N ALA A 29 -2.00 6.35 2.47
CA ALA A 29 -1.94 6.88 3.84
C ALA A 29 -3.29 7.39 4.35
N GLY A 30 -4.25 7.67 3.45
CA GLY A 30 -5.61 8.05 3.79
C GLY A 30 -6.58 6.85 3.95
N VAL A 31 -6.13 5.62 3.67
CA VAL A 31 -6.98 4.43 3.80
C VAL A 31 -7.15 4.06 5.28
N PRO A 32 -8.37 3.79 5.76
CA PRO A 32 -8.60 3.33 7.12
C PRO A 32 -7.74 2.12 7.48
N HIS A 33 -7.23 2.11 8.71
CA HIS A 33 -6.37 1.06 9.25
C HIS A 33 -5.01 0.90 8.55
N VAL A 34 -4.58 1.83 7.69
CA VAL A 34 -3.18 1.89 7.24
C VAL A 34 -2.37 2.68 8.26
N THR A 35 -1.32 2.06 8.78
CA THR A 35 -0.43 2.69 9.77
C THR A 35 0.79 3.32 9.14
N HIS A 36 1.35 2.68 8.11
CA HIS A 36 2.56 3.13 7.44
C HIS A 36 2.46 2.89 5.94
N VAL A 37 3.09 3.79 5.18
CA VAL A 37 3.36 3.62 3.75
C VAL A 37 4.82 3.95 3.52
N TYR A 38 5.59 2.90 3.22
CA TYR A 38 7.02 2.98 2.96
C TYR A 38 7.28 3.18 1.47
N ASP A 39 8.19 4.09 1.15
CA ASP A 39 8.76 4.21 -0.18
C ASP A 39 10.02 3.35 -0.34
N SER A 40 10.54 3.27 -1.57
CA SER A 40 11.72 2.48 -1.89
C SER A 40 12.97 2.84 -1.07
N ALA A 41 13.13 4.11 -0.68
CA ALA A 41 14.29 4.54 0.10
C ALA A 41 14.16 4.09 1.55
N GLU A 42 12.98 4.23 2.14
CA GLU A 42 12.66 3.73 3.48
C GLU A 42 12.80 2.20 3.53
N LEU A 43 12.29 1.49 2.52
CA LEU A 43 12.43 0.03 2.42
C LEU A 43 13.90 -0.41 2.32
N ALA A 44 14.74 0.32 1.59
CA ALA A 44 16.17 0.02 1.55
C ALA A 44 16.84 0.14 2.94
N THR A 45 16.41 1.11 3.77
CA THR A 45 16.90 1.22 5.16
C THR A 45 16.45 0.08 6.06
N LEU A 46 15.30 -0.53 5.77
CA LEU A 46 14.75 -1.68 6.47
C LEU A 46 15.34 -3.01 5.98
N HIS A 47 16.34 -2.98 5.08
CA HIS A 47 16.85 -4.16 4.37
C HIS A 47 15.76 -4.91 3.58
N GLY A 48 14.75 -4.17 3.11
CA GLY A 48 13.79 -4.65 2.14
C GLY A 48 14.52 -5.07 0.87
N GLY A 49 14.35 -6.33 0.45
CA GLY A 49 15.03 -6.85 -0.73
C GLY A 49 14.54 -6.18 -2.02
N ASP A 50 15.34 -6.32 -3.09
CA ASP A 50 15.09 -5.72 -4.42
C ASP A 50 13.77 -6.16 -5.09
N GLY A 51 13.06 -7.12 -4.49
CA GLY A 51 11.76 -7.60 -4.97
C GLY A 51 10.58 -6.75 -4.53
N LEU A 52 10.76 -5.72 -3.69
CA LEU A 52 9.66 -4.84 -3.27
C LEU A 52 9.38 -3.77 -4.33
N GLY A 53 8.11 -3.33 -4.39
CA GLY A 53 7.64 -2.34 -5.35
C GLY A 53 7.99 -0.90 -4.96
N ASP A 54 7.35 0.05 -5.63
CA ASP A 54 7.57 1.48 -5.38
C ASP A 54 7.07 1.89 -3.98
N LEU A 55 6.05 1.21 -3.47
CA LEU A 55 5.47 1.44 -2.15
C LEU A 55 5.08 0.12 -1.46
N VAL A 56 5.21 0.08 -0.13
CA VAL A 56 4.62 -0.96 0.73
C VAL A 56 3.73 -0.30 1.79
N ALA A 57 2.46 -0.68 1.85
CA ALA A 57 1.54 -0.22 2.88
C ALA A 57 1.31 -1.31 3.94
N GLU A 58 1.40 -0.92 5.21
CA GLU A 58 1.19 -1.80 6.36
C GLU A 58 -0.13 -1.48 7.07
N PRO A 59 -1.01 -2.49 7.24
CA PRO A 59 -2.24 -2.29 7.98
C PRO A 59 -2.00 -2.40 9.51
N GLU A 60 -2.95 -1.91 10.29
CA GLU A 60 -3.06 -2.15 11.73
C GLU A 60 -3.12 -3.67 12.00
N THR A 61 -2.59 -4.10 13.15
CA THR A 61 -2.64 -5.52 13.53
C THR A 61 -4.09 -6.02 13.58
N GLY A 62 -4.35 -7.15 12.92
CA GLY A 62 -5.70 -7.72 12.79
C GLY A 62 -6.43 -7.30 11.51
N TRP A 63 -5.89 -6.34 10.76
CA TRP A 63 -6.39 -5.93 9.45
C TRP A 63 -5.52 -6.49 8.33
N SER A 64 -6.11 -6.61 7.14
CA SER A 64 -5.40 -7.00 5.92
C SER A 64 -6.07 -6.37 4.71
N PHE A 65 -5.30 -6.13 3.65
CA PHE A 65 -5.87 -5.70 2.38
C PHE A 65 -6.63 -6.85 1.71
N GLN A 66 -7.78 -6.52 1.12
CA GLN A 66 -8.54 -7.41 0.25
C GLN A 66 -8.83 -6.67 -1.05
N VAL A 67 -8.69 -7.38 -2.18
CA VAL A 67 -9.19 -6.88 -3.45
C VAL A 67 -10.68 -7.23 -3.50
N GLY A 68 -11.53 -6.22 -3.34
CA GLY A 68 -12.97 -6.39 -3.55
C GLY A 68 -13.31 -6.57 -5.03
N ASP A 69 -14.46 -7.19 -5.31
CA ASP A 69 -15.03 -7.14 -6.66
C ASP A 69 -15.40 -5.69 -6.99
N PRO A 70 -14.87 -5.10 -8.08
CA PRO A 70 -15.16 -3.71 -8.46
C PRO A 70 -16.64 -3.43 -8.74
N ALA A 71 -17.48 -4.46 -8.93
CA ALA A 71 -18.93 -4.32 -9.06
C ALA A 71 -19.68 -4.27 -7.71
N THR A 72 -19.01 -4.60 -6.60
CA THR A 72 -19.59 -4.51 -5.26
C THR A 72 -19.32 -3.11 -4.71
N PRO A 73 -20.36 -2.33 -4.35
CA PRO A 73 -20.16 -1.04 -3.68
C PRO A 73 -19.28 -1.25 -2.45
N ALA A 74 -18.24 -0.42 -2.28
CA ALA A 74 -17.45 -0.43 -1.06
C ALA A 74 -18.41 -0.16 0.11
N ASP A 75 -18.59 -1.16 0.97
CA ASP A 75 -19.56 -1.11 2.05
C ASP A 75 -19.14 0.02 3.00
N THR A 76 -19.81 1.17 2.88
CA THR A 76 -19.48 2.39 3.62
C THR A 76 -20.36 2.42 4.85
N THR A 77 -20.06 1.58 5.84
CA THR A 77 -20.71 1.66 7.15
C THR A 77 -19.73 2.23 8.17
N ALA A 78 -20.19 3.33 8.78
CA ALA A 78 -19.51 4.22 9.71
C ALA A 78 -19.17 3.62 11.07
#